data_AF-K1S9U3-F1
#
_entry.id   AF-K1S9U3-F1
#
_cell.length_a   1.000
_cell.length_b   1.000
_cell.length_c   1.000
_cell.angle_alpha   90.00
_cell.angle_beta   90.00
_cell.angle_gamma   90.00
#
_symmetry.space_group_name_H-M   'P 1'
#
loop_
_entity.id
_entity.type
_entity.pdbx_description
1 polymer ?
#
loop_
_entity_poly.entity_id
_entity_poly.type
_entity_poly.pdbx_seq_one_letter_code
_entity_poly.pdbx_strand_id
1 'polypeptide(L)'
;MEIEPNPYVINNGELESNDGNLLLVDDTGTLTLPSSVTKIGEGAFANVEGLKTIIIPGSVKTIGKGAFRNNATLEKVVIEEGVEVIEES
;
A
#
# COMPACT_ATOMS: atom_id res chain seq x y z
N MET A 1 26.23 1.20 7.48
CA MET A 1 24.81 0.79 7.43
C MET A 1 24.13 1.90 6.67
N GLU A 2 23.98 1.74 5.36
CA GLU A 2 23.27 2.71 4.53
C GLU A 2 21.81 2.65 4.95
N ILE A 3 21.29 3.78 5.40
CA ILE A 3 19.87 3.93 5.71
C ILE A 3 19.25 4.26 4.35
N GLU A 4 18.80 3.25 3.63
CA GLU A 4 18.10 3.49 2.38
C GLU A 4 16.85 4.33 2.67
N PRO A 5 16.63 5.43 1.93
CA PRO A 5 15.47 6.29 2.16
C PRO A 5 14.19 5.48 2.03
N ASN A 6 13.27 5.72 2.97
CA ASN A 6 11.96 5.08 3.00
C ASN A 6 11.21 5.35 1.68
N PRO A 7 10.82 4.31 0.90
CA PRO A 7 10.29 4.47 -0.47
C PRO A 7 8.83 4.95 -0.54
N TYR A 8 8.21 5.27 0.59
CA TYR A 8 6.89 5.87 0.64
C TYR A 8 6.91 7.15 1.46
N VAL A 9 6.05 8.08 1.07
CA VAL A 9 5.77 9.27 1.86
C VAL A 9 4.39 9.11 2.47
N ILE A 10 4.31 9.22 3.80
CA ILE A 10 3.03 9.40 4.48
C ILE A 10 2.83 10.89 4.67
N ASN A 11 1.96 11.49 3.85
CA ASN A 11 1.57 12.89 3.97
C ASN A 11 0.22 12.96 4.68
N ASN A 12 0.20 13.43 5.92
CA ASN A 12 -1.02 13.54 6.73
C ASN A 12 -1.86 12.25 6.79
N GLY A 13 -1.21 11.09 6.82
CA GLY A 13 -1.87 9.77 6.85
C GLY A 13 -2.19 9.18 5.47
N GLU A 14 -1.98 9.92 4.38
CA GLU A 14 -2.06 9.42 3.03
C GLU A 14 -0.72 8.80 2.59
N LEU A 15 -0.77 7.53 2.21
CA LEU A 15 0.35 6.84 1.59
C LEU A 15 0.39 7.21 0.10
N GLU A 16 1.44 7.92 -0.27
CA GLU A 16 1.79 8.28 -1.65
C GLU A 16 3.00 7.45 -2.09
N SER A 17 2.94 6.87 -3.29
CA SER A 17 4.08 6.15 -3.91
C SER A 17 4.65 6.98 -5.04
N ASN A 18 5.96 7.19 -5.03
CA ASN A 18 6.61 8.10 -5.98
C ASN A 18 7.48 7.40 -7.04
N ASP A 19 7.65 6.07 -6.97
CA ASP A 19 8.61 5.40 -7.85
C ASP A 19 8.31 3.92 -8.17
N GLY A 20 7.26 3.31 -7.62
CA GLY A 20 6.81 1.95 -8.00
C GLY A 20 7.82 0.83 -7.72
N ASN A 21 8.95 1.13 -7.07
CA ASN A 21 10.01 0.18 -6.75
C ASN A 21 10.04 -0.04 -5.23
N LEU A 22 9.06 -0.78 -4.74
CA LEU A 22 8.87 -0.99 -3.30
C LEU A 22 9.82 -2.07 -2.78
N LEU A 23 10.91 -1.67 -2.13
CA LEU A 23 11.67 -2.52 -1.19
C LEU A 23 10.88 -2.85 0.10
N LEU A 24 9.54 -2.78 0.06
CA LEU A 24 8.63 -3.06 1.18
C LEU A 24 8.12 -4.51 1.17
N VAL A 25 8.45 -5.21 0.12
CA VAL A 25 8.17 -6.62 -0.06
C VAL A 25 9.28 -7.35 0.68
N ASP A 26 8.94 -8.04 1.76
CA ASP A 26 9.89 -8.97 2.37
C ASP A 26 10.34 -10.01 1.32
N ASP A 27 11.29 -10.87 1.70
CA ASP A 27 11.76 -11.94 0.82
C ASP A 27 10.65 -12.89 0.31
N THR A 28 9.46 -12.83 0.92
CA THR A 28 8.29 -13.63 0.54
C THR A 28 7.36 -12.98 -0.46
N GLY A 29 7.33 -11.65 -0.57
CA GLY A 29 6.28 -10.98 -1.33
C GLY A 29 5.36 -10.07 -0.50
N THR A 30 5.60 -9.88 0.79
CA THR A 30 4.61 -9.32 1.71
C THR A 30 4.92 -7.88 2.11
N LEU A 31 3.91 -7.02 1.99
CA LEU A 31 3.91 -5.63 2.46
C LEU A 31 2.94 -5.46 3.63
N THR A 32 3.43 -4.93 4.75
CA THR A 32 2.59 -4.52 5.90
C THR A 32 2.62 -3.01 6.04
N LEU A 33 1.45 -2.36 5.99
CA LEU A 33 1.36 -0.91 6.16
C LEU A 33 1.35 -0.53 7.65
N PRO A 34 1.98 0.58 8.04
CA PRO A 34 1.93 1.04 9.41
C PRO A 34 0.53 1.54 9.77
N SER A 35 0.15 1.41 11.05
CA SER A 35 -1.16 1.84 11.58
C SER A 35 -1.41 3.35 11.53
N SER A 36 -0.40 4.15 11.19
CA SER A 36 -0.55 5.58 10.92
C SER A 36 -1.15 5.89 9.55
N VAL A 37 -1.22 4.91 8.64
CA VAL A 37 -1.86 5.09 7.33
C VAL A 37 -3.38 5.10 7.51
N THR A 38 -4.00 6.19 7.07
CA THR A 38 -5.45 6.38 7.05
C THR A 38 -6.02 6.38 5.64
N LYS A 39 -5.19 6.62 4.62
CA LYS A 39 -5.57 6.61 3.21
C LYS A 39 -4.48 5.99 2.35
N ILE A 40 -4.87 5.16 1.38
CA ILE A 40 -4.01 4.71 0.28
C ILE A 40 -4.35 5.59 -0.92
N GLY A 41 -3.36 6.29 -1.47
CA GLY A 41 -3.55 7.23 -2.59
C GLY A 41 -3.97 6.56 -3.91
N GLU A 42 -4.41 7.37 -4.86
CA GLU A 42 -4.68 6.92 -6.24
C GLU A 42 -3.41 6.32 -6.85
N GLY A 43 -3.50 5.10 -7.39
CA GLY A 43 -2.36 4.41 -8.02
C GLY A 43 -1.19 4.08 -7.08
N ALA A 44 -1.34 4.19 -5.75
CA ALA A 44 -0.22 4.06 -4.79
C ALA A 44 0.55 2.73 -4.84
N PHE A 45 -0.05 1.66 -5.35
CA PHE A 45 0.60 0.37 -5.59
C PHE A 45 0.39 -0.08 -7.04
N ALA A 46 0.32 0.85 -7.99
CA ALA A 46 0.13 0.48 -9.39
C ALA A 46 1.45 -0.01 -10.02
N ASN A 47 1.42 -1.16 -10.70
CA ASN A 47 2.57 -1.78 -11.38
C ASN A 47 3.74 -2.13 -10.43
N VAL A 48 3.45 -2.49 -9.17
CA VAL A 48 4.49 -2.93 -8.22
C VAL A 48 4.86 -4.38 -8.54
N GLU A 49 6.08 -4.58 -9.02
CA GLU A 49 6.62 -5.92 -9.25
C GLU A 49 7.02 -6.59 -7.92
N GLY A 50 6.76 -7.89 -7.80
CA GLY A 50 7.16 -8.68 -6.63
C GLY A 50 6.22 -8.60 -5.42
N LEU A 51 5.28 -7.64 -5.39
CA LEU A 51 4.24 -7.59 -4.39
C LEU A 51 3.28 -8.77 -4.58
N LYS A 52 3.23 -9.69 -3.61
CA LYS A 52 2.32 -10.85 -3.57
C LYS A 52 1.21 -10.71 -2.55
N THR A 53 1.54 -10.16 -1.38
CA THR A 53 0.59 -9.95 -0.29
C THR A 53 0.68 -8.52 0.21
N ILE A 54 -0.46 -7.87 0.41
CA ILE A 54 -0.55 -6.63 1.17
C ILE A 54 -1.47 -6.79 2.38
N ILE A 55 -1.03 -6.32 3.54
CA ILE A 55 -1.81 -6.25 4.77
C ILE A 55 -2.18 -4.79 5.02
N ILE A 56 -3.47 -4.50 4.91
CA ILE A 56 -4.09 -3.18 5.07
C ILE A 56 -4.63 -3.08 6.50
N PRO A 57 -4.08 -2.18 7.34
CA PRO A 57 -4.51 -2.03 8.72
C PRO A 57 -5.90 -1.39 8.80
N GLY A 58 -6.62 -1.68 9.87
CA GLY A 58 -7.97 -1.15 10.14
C GLY A 58 -8.05 0.37 10.26
N SER A 59 -6.90 1.05 10.37
CA SER A 59 -6.80 2.51 10.32
C SER A 59 -7.11 3.09 8.95
N VAL A 60 -6.98 2.31 7.87
CA VAL A 60 -7.22 2.76 6.50
C VAL A 60 -8.72 2.94 6.27
N LYS A 61 -9.12 4.16 5.92
CA LYS A 61 -10.51 4.57 5.64
C LYS A 61 -10.77 4.80 4.16
N THR A 62 -9.73 4.92 3.35
CA THR A 62 -9.89 5.23 1.93
C THR A 62 -8.81 4.51 1.12
N ILE A 63 -9.22 3.89 0.02
CA ILE A 63 -8.34 3.29 -0.97
C ILE A 63 -8.62 3.97 -2.30
N GLY A 64 -7.62 4.67 -2.83
CA GLY A 64 -7.73 5.43 -4.06
C GLY A 64 -7.99 4.57 -5.29
N LYS A 65 -8.54 5.20 -6.33
CA LYS A 65 -8.82 4.55 -7.60
C LYS A 65 -7.57 3.88 -8.16
N GLY A 66 -7.71 2.65 -8.61
CA GLY A 66 -6.60 1.92 -9.23
C GLY A 66 -5.37 1.78 -8.33
N ALA A 67 -5.51 1.89 -6.99
CA ALA A 67 -4.40 1.75 -6.05
C ALA A 67 -3.60 0.46 -6.29
N PHE A 68 -4.24 -0.62 -6.75
CA PHE A 68 -3.58 -1.90 -7.06
C PHE A 68 -3.59 -2.26 -8.55
N ARG A 69 -3.68 -1.26 -9.44
CA ARG A 69 -3.80 -1.48 -10.87
C ARG A 69 -2.54 -2.15 -11.43
N ASN A 70 -2.71 -3.07 -12.38
CA ASN A 70 -1.62 -3.72 -13.11
C ASN A 70 -0.57 -4.45 -12.23
N ASN A 71 -0.96 -4.94 -11.06
CA ASN A 71 -0.09 -5.82 -10.27
C ASN A 71 -0.19 -7.26 -10.76
N ALA A 72 0.81 -7.71 -11.52
CA ALA A 72 0.84 -9.07 -12.09
C ALA A 72 1.10 -10.16 -11.04
N THR A 73 1.74 -9.81 -9.92
CA THR A 73 2.16 -10.74 -8.87
C THR A 73 1.30 -10.71 -7.62
N LEU A 74 0.38 -9.74 -7.49
CA LEU A 74 -0.43 -9.58 -6.28
C LEU A 74 -1.47 -10.70 -6.21
N GLU A 75 -1.28 -11.61 -5.28
CA GLU A 75 -2.12 -12.78 -5.06
C GLU A 75 -3.13 -12.56 -3.93
N LYS A 76 -2.78 -11.71 -2.94
CA LYS A 76 -3.54 -11.58 -1.71
C LYS A 76 -3.59 -10.16 -1.16
N VAL A 77 -4.80 -9.74 -0.77
CA VAL A 77 -5.04 -8.51 -0.01
C VAL A 77 -5.72 -8.92 1.30
N VAL A 78 -5.08 -8.62 2.43
CA VAL A 78 -5.63 -8.80 3.77
C VAL A 78 -6.09 -7.45 4.27
N ILE A 79 -7.33 -7.37 4.72
CA ILE A 79 -7.91 -6.17 5.31
C ILE A 79 -8.22 -6.48 6.77
N GLU A 80 -7.55 -5.76 7.68
CA GLU A 80 -7.80 -5.89 9.12
C GLU A 80 -9.14 -5.21 9.51
N GLU A 81 -9.73 -5.64 10.63
CA GLU A 81 -10.98 -5.06 11.14
C GLU A 81 -10.85 -3.55 11.37
N GLY A 82 -11.80 -2.77 10.86
CA GLY A 82 -11.84 -1.31 11.00
C GLY A 82 -11.77 -0.52 9.69
N VAL A 83 -11.46 -1.18 8.57
CA VAL A 83 -11.54 -0.55 7.24
C VAL A 83 -13.00 -0.25 6.90
N GLU A 84 -13.32 1.03 6.80
CA GLU A 84 -14.64 1.54 6.41
C GLU A 84 -14.51 2.07 4.99
N VAL A 85 -15.21 1.46 4.02
CA VAL A 85 -15.20 1.94 2.63
C VAL A 85 -16.20 3.08 2.49
N ILE A 86 -15.71 4.29 2.19
CA ILE A 86 -16.46 5.38 1.56
C ILE A 86 -15.44 5.96 0.56
N GLU A 87 -15.55 5.72 -0.75
CA GLU A 87 -16.41 6.48 -1.66
C GLU A 87 -16.85 5.62 -2.85
N GLU A 88 -18.16 5.59 -3.11
CA GLU A 88 -18.68 5.44 -4.47
C GLU A 88 -18.42 6.75 -5.22
N SER A 89 -17.91 6.65 -6.45
CA SER A 89 -18.06 7.67 -7.49
C SER A 89 -18.08 6.99 -8.86
#